data_AF-R0CUN3-F1
#
_entry.id   AF-R0CUN3-F1
#
_cell.length_a   1.000
_cell.length_b   1.000
_cell.length_c   1.000
_cell.angle_alpha   90.00
_cell.angle_beta   90.00
_cell.angle_gamma   90.00
#
_symmetry.space_group_name_H-M   'P 1'
#
loop_
_entity.id
_entity.type
_entity.pdbx_description
1 polymer ?
#
loop_
_entity_poly.entity_id
_entity_poly.type
_entity_poly.pdbx_seq_one_letter_code
_entity_poly.pdbx_strand_id
1 'polypeptide(L)'
;MSDSQIYTDRDCMETGSGCSLKGKVVVLKKSALAAGFGRQLYYCMGGNGANANALGKSVFLVNLKNGEFERCVRDHVLGVLKPELLPDEEKLQLSQIRPPGALPLECHEPQYSGFSFLEDGRYAAGVRLCNEKEAMEYVEMQKPYQHRIMLCDRNDFCVWEVRDGRQIYPTQEALDQMRQGLEGSPGPMQI
;
A
#
# COMPACT_ATOMS: atom_id res chain seq x y z
N MET A 1 23.82 8.15 7.96
CA MET A 1 23.91 8.08 6.49
C MET A 1 23.77 6.62 6.13
N SER A 2 22.61 6.19 5.61
CA SER A 2 22.47 4.80 5.18
C SER A 2 23.19 4.63 3.84
N ASP A 3 24.14 3.69 3.82
CA ASP A 3 24.80 3.26 2.59
C ASP A 3 23.74 2.93 1.54
N SER A 4 23.98 3.35 0.30
CA SER A 4 23.07 3.09 -0.80
C SER A 4 23.20 1.63 -1.21
N GLN A 5 22.51 0.76 -0.46
CA GLN A 5 22.38 -0.66 -0.79
C GLN A 5 21.89 -0.78 -2.23
N ILE A 6 22.65 -1.53 -3.04
CA ILE A 6 22.30 -1.82 -4.41
C ILE A 6 21.51 -3.12 -4.43
N TYR A 7 20.26 -3.03 -4.86
CA TYR A 7 19.37 -4.18 -4.99
C TYR A 7 19.58 -4.88 -6.33
N THR A 8 19.53 -6.21 -6.28
CA THR A 8 19.74 -7.14 -7.40
C THR A 8 18.53 -8.05 -7.58
N ASP A 9 18.60 -8.94 -8.57
CA ASP A 9 17.56 -9.95 -8.83
C ASP A 9 17.38 -10.91 -7.65
N ARG A 10 18.44 -11.18 -6.88
CA ARG A 10 18.39 -12.03 -5.68
C ARG A 10 17.56 -11.45 -4.54
N ASP A 11 17.40 -10.14 -4.53
CA ASP A 11 16.61 -9.40 -3.54
C ASP A 11 15.12 -9.33 -3.93
N CYS A 12 14.78 -9.81 -5.13
CA CYS A 12 13.42 -9.83 -5.64
C CYS A 12 12.75 -11.18 -5.38
N MET A 13 11.46 -11.16 -5.04
CA MET A 13 10.62 -12.36 -4.97
C MET A 13 10.14 -12.80 -6.36
N GLU A 14 9.97 -11.85 -7.28
CA GLU A 14 9.53 -12.10 -8.64
C GLU A 14 10.30 -11.19 -9.62
N THR A 15 10.72 -11.73 -10.76
CA THR A 15 11.41 -10.99 -11.83
C THR A 15 10.84 -11.36 -13.20
N GLY A 16 11.27 -10.65 -14.25
CA GLY A 16 10.85 -10.92 -15.63
C GLY A 16 9.45 -10.41 -15.97
N SER A 17 8.96 -10.70 -17.17
CA SER A 17 7.69 -10.17 -17.71
C SER A 17 6.45 -10.81 -17.09
N GLY A 18 6.57 -12.03 -16.56
CA GLY A 18 5.46 -12.77 -15.96
C GLY A 18 5.01 -12.23 -14.60
N CYS A 19 5.80 -11.36 -13.96
CA CYS A 19 5.43 -10.83 -12.64
C CYS A 19 4.48 -9.64 -12.73
N SER A 20 3.47 -9.64 -11.86
CA SER A 20 2.58 -8.50 -11.65
C SER A 20 3.22 -7.55 -10.65
N LEU A 21 3.37 -6.29 -11.06
CA LEU A 21 3.99 -5.22 -10.27
C LEU A 21 2.96 -4.40 -9.48
N LYS A 22 1.69 -4.42 -9.89
CA LYS A 22 0.65 -3.55 -9.33
C LYS A 22 0.50 -3.77 -7.83
N GLY A 23 0.52 -2.68 -7.07
CA GLY A 23 0.34 -2.70 -5.63
C GLY A 23 1.55 -3.24 -4.87
N LYS A 24 2.74 -3.25 -5.49
CA LYS A 24 3.95 -3.81 -4.89
C LYS A 24 5.12 -2.85 -4.93
N VAL A 25 6.06 -3.01 -4.00
CA VAL A 25 7.36 -2.35 -4.07
C VAL A 25 8.22 -3.04 -5.12
N VAL A 26 8.72 -2.24 -6.05
CA VAL A 26 9.52 -2.67 -7.17
C VAL A 26 10.93 -2.12 -7.08
N VAL A 27 11.86 -2.89 -7.64
CA VAL A 27 13.26 -2.51 -7.78
C VAL A 27 13.50 -2.07 -9.21
N LEU A 28 14.08 -0.90 -9.43
CA LEU A 28 14.59 -0.48 -10.72
C LEU A 28 16.01 -1.00 -10.95
N LYS A 29 16.31 -1.34 -12.20
CA LYS A 29 17.65 -1.72 -12.64
C LYS A 29 18.61 -0.56 -12.44
N LYS A 30 19.89 -0.87 -12.16
CA LYS A 30 20.95 0.15 -12.06
C LYS A 30 21.05 1.03 -13.30
N SER A 31 20.79 0.48 -14.49
CA SER A 31 20.76 1.24 -15.74
C SER A 31 19.67 2.31 -15.79
N ALA A 32 18.59 2.18 -15.02
CA ALA A 32 17.56 3.20 -14.92
C ALA A 32 18.08 4.46 -14.22
N LEU A 33 19.06 4.35 -13.32
CA LEU A 33 19.67 5.54 -12.68
C LEU A 33 20.31 6.47 -13.72
N ALA A 34 20.92 5.91 -14.77
CA ALA A 34 21.46 6.69 -15.89
C ALA A 34 20.37 7.38 -16.73
N ALA A 35 19.12 6.91 -16.64
CA ALA A 35 17.96 7.52 -17.28
C ALA A 35 17.27 8.60 -16.40
N GLY A 36 17.89 9.00 -15.30
CA GLY A 36 17.42 10.11 -14.44
C GLY A 36 16.64 9.67 -13.20
N PHE A 37 16.47 8.36 -12.95
CA PHE A 37 15.81 7.87 -11.74
C PHE A 37 16.75 8.01 -10.54
N GLY A 38 16.27 8.62 -9.45
CA GLY A 38 17.12 8.99 -8.32
C GLY A 38 17.51 7.83 -7.39
N ARG A 39 16.71 6.74 -7.37
CA ARG A 39 16.92 5.55 -6.53
C ARG A 39 16.44 4.26 -7.21
N GLN A 40 16.57 3.11 -6.53
CA GLN A 40 16.06 1.83 -7.03
C GLN A 40 14.67 1.47 -6.49
N LEU A 41 14.25 1.98 -5.32
CA LEU A 41 13.03 1.53 -4.66
C LEU A 41 11.85 2.45 -4.96
N TYR A 42 10.79 1.86 -5.51
CA TYR A 42 9.56 2.54 -5.88
C TYR A 42 8.34 1.70 -5.51
N TYR A 43 7.20 2.34 -5.25
CA TYR A 43 5.92 1.65 -5.16
C TYR A 43 5.17 1.75 -6.50
N CYS A 44 4.68 0.62 -7.01
CA CYS A 44 4.00 0.57 -8.31
C CYS A 44 2.47 0.72 -8.16
N MET A 45 1.95 1.87 -8.56
CA MET A 45 0.52 2.18 -8.53
C MET A 45 -0.27 1.43 -9.62
N GLY A 46 0.38 1.10 -10.74
CA GLY A 46 -0.23 0.39 -11.86
C GLY A 46 0.28 0.84 -13.22
N GLY A 47 -0.61 0.87 -14.22
CA GLY A 47 -0.28 1.17 -15.61
C GLY A 47 -0.29 -0.08 -16.49
N ASN A 48 -0.36 0.13 -17.81
CA ASN A 48 -0.55 -0.96 -18.77
C ASN A 48 0.57 -1.99 -18.75
N GLY A 49 1.80 -1.60 -18.36
CA GLY A 49 2.96 -2.48 -18.22
C GLY A 49 3.13 -3.10 -16.83
N ALA A 50 2.25 -2.79 -15.86
CA ALA A 50 2.35 -3.33 -14.51
C ALA A 50 1.76 -4.75 -14.37
N ASN A 51 0.95 -5.20 -15.33
CA ASN A 51 0.36 -6.53 -15.32
C ASN A 51 1.37 -7.60 -15.77
N ALA A 52 1.16 -8.84 -15.31
CA ALA A 52 1.87 -10.00 -15.82
C ALA A 52 1.67 -10.16 -17.34
N ASN A 53 2.75 -10.37 -18.08
CA ASN A 53 2.76 -10.53 -19.53
C ASN A 53 2.04 -9.39 -20.29
N ALA A 54 2.11 -8.17 -19.74
CA ALA A 54 1.53 -6.99 -20.36
C ALA A 54 2.07 -6.71 -21.76
N LEU A 55 1.17 -6.34 -22.68
CA LEU A 55 1.53 -5.81 -24.01
C LEU A 55 2.01 -4.36 -23.92
N GLY A 56 1.44 -3.59 -22.99
CA GLY A 56 1.86 -2.21 -22.72
C GLY A 56 3.15 -2.15 -21.91
N LYS A 57 3.87 -1.02 -22.00
CA LYS A 57 5.15 -0.84 -21.31
C LYS A 57 5.12 0.18 -20.16
N SER A 58 4.15 1.08 -20.12
CA SER A 58 4.12 2.16 -19.13
C SER A 58 3.77 1.63 -17.73
N VAL A 59 4.55 2.03 -16.74
CA VAL A 59 4.32 1.76 -15.31
C VAL A 59 4.31 3.09 -14.57
N PHE A 60 3.36 3.28 -13.66
CA PHE A 60 3.26 4.48 -12.82
C PHE A 60 3.76 4.16 -11.42
N LEU A 61 4.76 4.91 -10.98
CA LEU A 61 5.51 4.65 -9.78
C LEU A 61 5.44 5.84 -8.81
N VAL A 62 5.63 5.56 -7.53
CA VAL A 62 5.93 6.55 -6.50
C VAL A 62 7.32 6.26 -5.95
N ASN A 63 8.17 7.27 -5.95
CA ASN A 63 9.53 7.19 -5.43
C ASN A 63 9.49 7.11 -3.90
N LEU A 64 10.02 6.02 -3.33
CA LEU A 64 9.96 5.80 -1.88
C LEU A 64 10.98 6.63 -1.09
N LYS A 65 11.77 7.48 -1.77
CA LYS A 65 12.69 8.44 -1.14
C LYS A 65 12.04 9.77 -0.80
N ASN A 66 11.16 10.24 -1.67
CA ASN A 66 10.65 11.62 -1.66
C ASN A 66 9.14 11.73 -1.94
N GLY A 67 8.48 10.60 -2.25
CA GLY A 67 7.04 10.56 -2.54
C GLY A 67 6.64 11.06 -3.93
N GLU A 68 7.60 11.36 -4.83
CA GLU A 68 7.29 11.89 -6.16
C GLU A 68 6.70 10.82 -7.08
N PHE A 69 5.74 11.23 -7.90
CA PHE A 69 5.16 10.38 -8.95
C PHE A 69 6.04 10.38 -10.20
N GLU A 70 6.36 9.20 -10.69
CA GLU A 70 7.22 9.02 -11.85
C GLU A 70 6.61 8.01 -12.82
N ARG A 71 6.66 8.34 -14.12
CA ARG A 71 6.33 7.38 -15.18
C ARG A 71 7.59 6.63 -15.58
N CYS A 72 7.53 5.31 -15.53
CA CYS A 72 8.61 4.42 -15.93
C CYS A 72 8.18 3.51 -17.09
N VAL A 73 9.15 2.81 -17.67
CA VAL A 73 8.90 1.72 -18.61
C VAL A 73 9.23 0.39 -17.93
N ARG A 74 8.45 -0.65 -18.22
CA ARG A 74 8.58 -1.99 -17.63
C ARG A 74 10.00 -2.55 -17.75
N ASP A 75 10.68 -2.25 -18.84
CA ASP A 75 12.04 -2.72 -19.13
C ASP A 75 13.08 -2.19 -18.13
N HIS A 76 12.79 -1.08 -17.42
CA HIS A 76 13.63 -0.55 -16.35
C HIS A 76 13.37 -1.23 -14.99
N VAL A 77 12.25 -1.94 -14.83
CA VAL A 77 11.93 -2.65 -13.59
C VAL A 77 12.68 -3.98 -13.58
N LEU A 78 13.44 -4.21 -12.52
CA LEU A 78 14.16 -5.45 -12.26
C LEU A 78 13.20 -6.55 -11.76
N GLY A 79 12.37 -6.21 -10.77
CA GLY A 79 11.45 -7.15 -10.14
C GLY A 79 10.69 -6.54 -8.96
N VAL A 80 9.97 -7.40 -8.25
CA VAL A 80 9.26 -7.09 -7.00
C VAL A 80 10.20 -7.37 -5.84
N LEU A 81 10.44 -6.39 -4.97
CA LEU A 81 11.30 -6.55 -3.80
C LEU A 81 10.69 -7.53 -2.79
N LYS A 82 11.52 -8.34 -2.13
CA LYS A 82 11.11 -9.09 -0.93
C LYS A 82 10.69 -8.11 0.18
N PRO A 83 9.48 -8.20 0.75
CA PRO A 83 8.99 -7.21 1.71
C PRO A 83 9.90 -7.00 2.93
N GLU A 84 10.54 -8.06 3.41
CA GLU A 84 11.48 -8.04 4.54
C GLU A 84 12.77 -7.24 4.28
N LEU A 85 13.08 -6.94 3.01
CA LEU A 85 14.23 -6.14 2.61
C LEU A 85 13.90 -4.64 2.42
N LEU A 86 12.65 -4.24 2.59
CA LEU A 86 12.27 -2.83 2.51
C LEU A 86 12.80 -2.09 3.75
N PRO A 87 13.64 -1.04 3.60
CA PRO A 87 14.14 -0.31 4.75
C PRO A 87 13.05 0.55 5.40
N ASP A 88 13.27 0.88 6.66
CA ASP A 88 12.32 1.61 7.49
C ASP A 88 11.93 2.98 6.93
N GLU A 89 12.87 3.74 6.37
CA GLU A 89 12.59 5.04 5.80
C GLU A 89 11.65 4.93 4.58
N GLU A 90 11.89 3.94 3.71
CA GLU A 90 11.00 3.64 2.58
C GLU A 90 9.64 3.06 3.04
N LYS A 91 9.56 2.33 4.16
CA LYS A 91 8.29 1.93 4.80
C LYS A 91 7.50 3.14 5.29
N LEU A 92 8.16 4.12 5.92
CA LEU A 92 7.53 5.36 6.39
C LEU A 92 7.09 6.25 5.23
N GLN A 93 7.81 6.24 4.11
CA GLN A 93 7.34 6.93 2.90
C GLN A 93 6.14 6.20 2.28
N LEU A 94 6.18 4.87 2.19
CA LEU A 94 5.08 4.04 1.67
C LEU A 94 3.81 4.22 2.49
N SER A 95 3.91 4.36 3.82
CA SER A 95 2.75 4.51 4.70
C SER A 95 1.95 5.77 4.47
N GLN A 96 2.50 6.76 3.76
CA GLN A 96 1.86 8.04 3.44
C GLN A 96 1.15 8.02 2.07
N ILE A 97 1.31 6.95 1.29
CA ILE A 97 0.72 6.84 -0.06
C ILE A 97 -0.77 6.46 0.07
N ARG A 98 -1.62 7.13 -0.70
CA ARG A 98 -3.04 6.75 -0.84
C ARG A 98 -3.20 5.64 -1.88
N PRO A 99 -4.21 4.75 -1.74
CA PRO A 99 -4.48 3.71 -2.72
C PRO A 99 -4.68 4.24 -4.15
N PRO A 100 -4.32 3.45 -5.18
CA PRO A 100 -4.60 3.81 -6.56
C PRO A 100 -6.09 4.08 -6.82
N GLY A 101 -6.41 5.25 -7.37
CA GLY A 101 -7.79 5.64 -7.65
C GLY A 101 -8.55 6.24 -6.47
N ALA A 102 -7.86 6.55 -5.37
CA ALA A 102 -8.44 7.28 -4.25
C ALA A 102 -8.99 8.64 -4.68
N LEU A 103 -10.12 9.06 -4.09
CA LEU A 103 -10.86 10.25 -4.48
C LEU A 103 -10.10 11.54 -4.14
N PRO A 104 -10.23 12.62 -4.93
CA PRO A 104 -9.60 13.90 -4.65
C PRO A 104 -10.12 14.48 -3.32
N LEU A 105 -9.19 14.86 -2.43
CA LEU A 105 -9.52 15.37 -1.09
C LEU A 105 -10.19 16.73 -1.13
N GLU A 106 -10.04 17.47 -2.22
CA GLU A 106 -10.60 18.80 -2.44
C GLU A 106 -12.14 18.79 -2.47
N CYS A 107 -12.73 17.65 -2.86
CA CYS A 107 -14.18 17.52 -3.03
C CYS A 107 -14.80 16.36 -2.22
N HIS A 108 -14.00 15.61 -1.46
CA HIS A 108 -14.45 14.43 -0.73
C HIS A 108 -13.92 14.44 0.69
N GLU A 109 -14.83 14.59 1.65
CA GLU A 109 -14.48 14.59 3.07
C GLU A 109 -13.95 13.20 3.48
N PRO A 110 -12.73 13.12 4.06
CA PRO A 110 -12.20 11.88 4.61
C PRO A 110 -13.08 11.30 5.71
N GLN A 111 -13.40 10.02 5.60
CA GLN A 111 -14.18 9.28 6.59
C GLN A 111 -13.29 8.44 7.51
N TYR A 112 -12.06 8.17 7.08
CA TYR A 112 -11.10 7.36 7.81
C TYR A 112 -9.71 8.00 7.80
N SER A 113 -8.93 7.64 8.81
CA SER A 113 -7.49 7.92 8.90
C SER A 113 -6.73 6.60 9.02
N GLY A 114 -5.78 6.36 8.12
CA GLY A 114 -4.92 5.17 8.13
C GLY A 114 -3.53 5.47 8.69
N PHE A 115 -3.07 4.63 9.61
CA PHE A 115 -1.75 4.72 10.23
C PHE A 115 -1.01 3.40 10.03
N SER A 116 0.29 3.48 9.79
CA SER A 116 1.17 2.31 9.75
C SER A 116 2.38 2.53 10.63
N PHE A 117 2.73 1.52 11.40
CA PHE A 117 3.77 1.56 12.41
C PHE A 117 4.85 0.54 12.08
N LEU A 118 6.09 0.95 12.30
CA LEU A 118 7.25 0.07 12.34
C LEU A 118 7.25 -0.74 13.64
N GLU A 119 8.13 -1.74 13.72
CA GLU A 119 8.26 -2.61 14.88
C GLU A 119 8.69 -1.84 16.14
N ASP A 120 9.52 -0.80 15.98
CA ASP A 120 9.94 0.10 17.07
C ASP A 120 8.88 1.17 17.45
N GLY A 121 7.70 1.11 16.83
CA GLY A 121 6.58 2.01 17.09
C GLY A 121 6.66 3.36 16.36
N ARG A 122 7.73 3.65 15.60
CA ARG A 122 7.75 4.83 14.73
C ARG A 122 6.66 4.74 13.67
N TYR A 123 6.09 5.90 13.33
CA TYR A 123 5.08 6.03 12.28
C TYR A 123 5.16 7.43 11.66
N ALA A 124 4.65 7.56 10.44
CA ALA A 124 4.49 8.84 9.76
C ALA A 124 3.08 9.42 9.95
N ALA A 125 2.79 10.58 9.37
CA ALA A 125 1.46 11.17 9.43
C ALA A 125 0.37 10.22 8.88
N GLY A 126 -0.81 10.26 9.50
CA GLY A 126 -1.96 9.46 9.09
C GLY A 126 -2.49 9.86 7.70
N VAL A 127 -2.85 8.85 6.90
CA VAL A 127 -3.39 9.03 5.56
C VAL A 127 -4.89 9.21 5.60
N ARG A 128 -5.37 10.27 4.94
CA ARG A 128 -6.80 10.59 4.82
C ARG A 128 -7.46 9.74 3.73
N LEU A 129 -8.54 9.02 4.08
CA LEU A 129 -9.22 8.05 3.20
C LEU A 129 -10.72 8.38 3.16
N CYS A 130 -11.27 8.52 1.95
CA CYS A 130 -12.61 9.10 1.75
C CYS A 130 -13.75 8.12 1.93
N ASN A 131 -13.50 6.81 1.91
CA ASN A 131 -14.52 5.78 2.00
C ASN A 131 -13.92 4.46 2.47
N GLU A 132 -14.78 3.50 2.77
CA GLU A 132 -14.39 2.17 3.25
C GLU A 132 -13.50 1.42 2.25
N LYS A 133 -13.77 1.54 0.94
CA LYS A 133 -12.96 0.91 -0.10
C LYS A 133 -11.51 1.42 -0.03
N GLU A 134 -11.30 2.73 0.02
CA GLU A 134 -9.96 3.31 0.20
C GLU A 134 -9.31 2.86 1.51
N ALA A 135 -10.09 2.77 2.60
CA ALA A 135 -9.60 2.31 3.89
C ALA A 135 -9.05 0.88 3.81
N MET A 136 -9.81 -0.04 3.22
CA MET A 136 -9.42 -1.44 3.08
C MET A 136 -8.30 -1.64 2.05
N GLU A 137 -8.31 -0.92 0.94
CA GLU A 137 -7.21 -0.93 -0.03
C GLU A 137 -5.90 -0.42 0.57
N TYR A 138 -5.96 0.57 1.48
CA TYR A 138 -4.80 1.03 2.23
C TYR A 138 -4.24 -0.08 3.12
N VAL A 139 -5.10 -0.80 3.86
CA VAL A 139 -4.67 -1.93 4.69
C VAL A 139 -3.95 -2.98 3.84
N GLU A 140 -4.54 -3.42 2.73
CA GLU A 140 -3.93 -4.45 1.88
C GLU A 140 -2.62 -4.00 1.23
N MET A 141 -2.51 -2.71 0.86
CA MET A 141 -1.26 -2.13 0.36
C MET A 141 -0.13 -2.16 1.40
N GLN A 142 -0.44 -1.88 2.67
CA GLN A 142 0.55 -1.75 3.73
C GLN A 142 0.92 -3.09 4.39
N LYS A 143 -0.03 -4.04 4.41
CA LYS A 143 0.06 -5.32 5.14
C LYS A 143 1.34 -6.13 4.92
N PRO A 144 1.93 -6.20 3.70
CA PRO A 144 3.16 -6.95 3.50
C PRO A 144 4.41 -6.31 4.14
N TYR A 145 4.37 -5.00 4.41
CA TYR A 145 5.56 -4.20 4.71
C TYR A 145 5.60 -3.67 6.14
N GLN A 146 4.45 -3.48 6.76
CA GLN A 146 4.31 -2.79 8.03
C GLN A 146 4.09 -3.78 9.18
N HIS A 147 4.66 -3.48 10.36
CA HIS A 147 4.46 -4.31 11.55
C HIS A 147 3.01 -4.21 12.04
N ARG A 148 2.46 -3.00 12.04
CA ARG A 148 1.09 -2.73 12.50
C ARG A 148 0.42 -1.67 11.63
N ILE A 149 -0.87 -1.86 11.36
CA ILE A 149 -1.71 -0.93 10.60
C ILE A 149 -2.98 -0.69 11.40
N MET A 150 -3.42 0.56 11.47
CA MET A 150 -4.61 0.97 12.20
C MET A 150 -5.45 1.91 11.34
N LEU A 151 -6.74 1.63 11.23
CA LEU A 151 -7.72 2.55 10.66
C LEU A 151 -8.56 3.14 11.80
N CYS A 152 -8.71 4.45 11.79
CA CYS A 152 -9.64 5.16 12.65
C CYS A 152 -10.79 5.77 11.83
N ASP A 153 -11.96 5.90 12.45
CA ASP A 153 -13.07 6.69 11.90
C ASP A 153 -12.83 8.21 12.09
N ARG A 154 -13.84 9.02 11.75
CA ARG A 154 -13.80 10.49 11.89
C ARG A 154 -13.72 11.00 13.33
N ASN A 155 -14.03 10.14 14.31
CA ASN A 155 -14.00 10.49 15.73
C ASN A 155 -12.72 9.94 16.41
N ASP A 156 -11.73 9.55 15.61
CA ASP A 156 -10.46 8.96 16.04
C ASP A 156 -10.60 7.62 16.79
N PHE A 157 -11.74 6.93 16.66
CA PHE A 157 -11.87 5.58 17.19
C PHE A 157 -11.27 4.56 16.22
N CYS A 158 -10.44 3.65 16.75
CA CYS A 158 -9.95 2.52 15.98
C CYS A 158 -11.14 1.66 15.52
N VAL A 159 -11.26 1.47 14.20
CA VAL A 159 -12.27 0.62 13.57
C VAL A 159 -11.68 -0.63 12.94
N TRP A 160 -10.37 -0.63 12.69
CA TRP A 160 -9.65 -1.79 12.15
C TRP A 160 -8.19 -1.77 12.61
N GLU A 161 -7.65 -2.92 12.99
CA GLU A 161 -6.24 -3.08 13.32
C GLU A 161 -5.70 -4.39 12.74
N VAL A 162 -4.53 -4.31 12.10
CA VAL A 162 -3.75 -5.45 11.64
C VAL A 162 -2.38 -5.40 12.29
N ARG A 163 -1.87 -6.54 12.77
CA ARG A 163 -0.51 -6.69 13.28
C ARG A 163 0.10 -7.96 12.74
N ASP A 164 1.33 -7.88 12.24
CA ASP A 164 2.07 -9.00 11.64
C ASP A 164 1.22 -9.77 10.61
N GLY A 165 0.52 -9.02 9.75
CA GLY A 165 -0.35 -9.56 8.71
C GLY A 165 -1.69 -10.13 9.19
N ARG A 166 -1.99 -10.11 10.49
CA ARG A 166 -3.22 -10.66 11.08
C ARG A 166 -4.14 -9.55 11.57
N GLN A 167 -5.44 -9.66 11.27
CA GLN A 167 -6.44 -8.76 11.83
C GLN A 167 -6.57 -9.02 13.34
N ILE A 168 -6.40 -7.95 14.13
CA ILE A 168 -6.50 -7.95 15.59
C ILE A 168 -7.82 -7.28 16.03
N TYR A 169 -8.27 -6.28 15.28
CA TYR A 169 -9.52 -5.56 15.54
C TYR A 169 -10.26 -5.28 14.22
N PRO A 170 -11.60 -5.37 14.18
CA PRO A 170 -12.47 -5.94 15.21
C PRO A 170 -12.13 -7.42 15.45
N THR A 171 -12.44 -7.95 16.64
CA THR A 171 -12.23 -9.39 16.88
C THR A 171 -13.22 -10.21 16.04
N GLN A 172 -12.94 -11.50 15.87
CA GLN A 172 -13.83 -12.38 15.12
C GLN A 172 -15.23 -12.43 15.74
N GLU A 173 -15.32 -12.43 17.07
CA GLU A 173 -16.59 -12.41 17.79
C GLU A 173 -17.37 -11.11 17.52
N ALA A 174 -16.70 -9.96 17.50
CA ALA A 174 -17.33 -8.68 17.18
C ALA A 174 -17.86 -8.67 15.74
N LEU A 175 -17.09 -9.21 14.78
CA LEU A 175 -17.54 -9.35 13.40
C LEU A 175 -18.76 -10.29 13.28
N ASP A 176 -18.78 -11.39 14.04
CA ASP A 176 -19.89 -12.34 14.03
C ASP A 176 -21.16 -11.70 14.59
N GLN A 177 -21.06 -10.92 15.66
CA GLN A 177 -22.17 -10.17 16.24
C GLN A 177 -22.72 -9.10 15.28
N MET A 178 -21.84 -8.38 14.58
CA MET A 178 -22.26 -7.41 13.56
C MET A 178 -23.02 -8.08 12.41
N ARG A 179 -22.57 -9.26 11.97
CA ARG A 179 -23.25 -10.05 10.93
C ARG A 179 -24.63 -10.53 11.40
N GLN A 180 -24.73 -11.04 12.61
CA GLN A 180 -26.01 -11.49 13.19
C GLN A 180 -27.00 -10.34 13.43
N GLY A 181 -26.52 -9.15 13.79
CA GLY A 181 -27.35 -7.95 13.96
C GLY A 181 -28.00 -7.45 12.65
N LEU A 182 -27.34 -7.68 11.51
CA LEU A 182 -27.87 -7.34 10.19
C LEU A 182 -28.94 -8.34 9.71
N GLU A 183 -28.87 -9.61 10.13
CA GLU A 183 -29.89 -10.64 9.83
C GLU A 183 -31.14 -10.53 10.74
N GLY A 184 -31.04 -9.79 11.86
CA GLY A 184 -32.09 -9.67 12.88
C GLY A 184 -33.05 -8.48 12.74
N SER A 185 -33.00 -7.68 11.67
CA SER A 185 -33.93 -6.56 11.48
C SER A 185 -35.22 -7.05 10.83
N PRO A 186 -36.36 -7.16 11.55
CA PRO A 186 -37.63 -7.48 10.92
C PRO A 186 -38.00 -6.29 10.05
N GLY A 187 -38.21 -6.51 8.76
CA GLY A 187 -38.75 -5.49 7.86
C GLY A 187 -40.02 -4.86 8.46
N PRO A 188 -40.32 -3.58 8.14
CA PRO A 188 -41.45 -2.89 8.75
C PRO A 188 -42.72 -3.69 8.55
N MET A 189 -43.35 -4.08 9.67
CA MET A 189 -44.67 -4.69 9.71
C MET A 189 -45.64 -3.70 9.08
N GLN A 190 -46.13 -3.99 7.88
CA GLN A 190 -47.20 -3.22 7.26
C GLN A 190 -48.49 -3.49 8.05
N ILE A 191 -49.08 -2.42 8.60
CA ILE A 191 -50.46 -2.39 9.13
C ILE A 191 -51.34 -1.73 8.08
#